data_AF-A0A7J9V7G9-F1
#
_entry.id   AF-A0A7J9V7G9-F1
#
_cell.length_a   1.000
_cell.length_b   1.000
_cell.length_c   1.000
_cell.angle_alpha   90.00
_cell.angle_beta   90.00
_cell.angle_gamma   90.00
#
_symmetry.space_group_name_H-M   'P 1'
#
loop_
_entity.id
_entity.type
_entity.pdbx_description
1 polymer ?
#
loop_
_entity_poly.entity_id
_entity_poly.type
_entity_poly.pdbx_seq_one_letter_code
_entity_poly.pdbx_strand_id
1 'polypeptide(L)'
;MKRGIWAGMSGSPVYAEDGSLIGAVSYGLSWSPSDYAGITPAAEMYRVRDYGGAMSRTVGVPAAMARTMRADGASTAQTDQGFRRLRMPIAVSGGLSNKRIDKTAERYDRPAKRLIAGPGARLAEEPTELVPGGNLAGSLSYGDMSLTGTGTATALCDDGVLAFGHPFLWSGDSTLSMHGAKALYIETDQFFGSYKISNPTGPVGQITQDRLAAILGIPGMTPPTTSITSRVTATNGNERDGTTKVTQQDWTDYISALHMLVNQDRVLDRIGKGSAKLGLTVDLKTARGDNLRFSRSDVFANRWDISIATVDDVWWNLYRILNNKFAKVEITDVNVTSNLEDAFHALRVAKVQRRVAGRWITLNRDNTVRVRAGSTLVLRTRLLPRGESVDSPRWVRTDVQVPNRPRRSGTLSVTGGASIHTGTGGADSLEEMLRMMRRAPHNNDVVASLRVRTGDGPVLRKARGTVASHTTGWKYFDIRVIR
;
A
#
# COMPACT_ATOMS: atom_id res chain seq x y z
N MET A 1 37.00 8.25 -9.96
CA MET A 1 36.36 9.02 -11.05
C MET A 1 34.96 8.47 -11.27
N LYS A 2 33.94 9.34 -11.39
CA LYS A 2 32.59 8.96 -11.80
C LYS A 2 32.57 8.74 -13.32
N ARG A 3 33.02 7.58 -13.79
CA ARG A 3 33.00 7.20 -15.22
C ARG A 3 32.02 6.03 -15.42
N GLY A 4 31.43 5.97 -16.61
CA GLY A 4 30.49 4.92 -17.02
C GLY A 4 29.03 5.35 -17.03
N ILE A 5 28.13 4.43 -17.41
CA ILE A 5 26.69 4.58 -17.51
C ILE A 5 26.03 4.19 -16.17
N TRP A 6 25.12 5.02 -15.65
CA TRP A 6 24.42 4.81 -14.38
C TRP A 6 22.90 4.92 -14.50
N ALA A 7 22.18 4.42 -13.49
CA ALA A 7 20.72 4.50 -13.43
C ALA A 7 20.24 5.96 -13.39
N GLY A 8 19.31 6.30 -14.29
CA GLY A 8 18.84 7.67 -14.50
C GLY A 8 19.55 8.45 -15.60
N MET A 9 20.54 7.88 -16.31
CA MET A 9 20.96 8.34 -17.65
C MET A 9 20.08 7.79 -18.77
N SER A 10 19.21 6.83 -18.43
CA SER A 10 18.27 6.22 -19.36
C SER A 10 17.46 7.28 -20.09
N GLY A 11 17.52 7.29 -21.41
CA GLY A 11 16.87 8.28 -22.25
C GLY A 11 17.79 9.35 -22.82
N SER A 12 19.07 9.43 -22.40
CA SER A 12 20.02 10.39 -22.98
C SER A 12 20.13 10.19 -24.49
N PRO A 13 19.84 11.22 -25.31
CA PRO A 13 19.82 11.09 -26.76
C PRO A 13 21.24 10.94 -27.31
N VAL A 14 21.36 10.11 -28.35
CA VAL A 14 22.58 9.92 -29.11
C VAL A 14 22.30 10.34 -30.55
N TYR A 15 23.10 11.27 -31.06
CA TYR A 15 22.96 11.83 -32.39
C TYR A 15 24.12 11.39 -33.28
N ALA A 16 23.85 11.26 -34.58
CA ALA A 16 24.89 11.20 -35.59
C ALA A 16 25.49 12.59 -35.84
N GLU A 17 26.60 12.66 -36.58
CA GLU A 17 27.28 13.92 -36.91
C GLU A 17 26.38 14.90 -37.68
N ASP A 18 25.42 14.38 -38.46
CA ASP A 18 24.43 15.16 -39.21
C ASP A 18 23.27 15.68 -38.34
N GLY A 19 23.28 15.41 -37.03
CA GLY A 19 22.25 15.81 -36.09
C GLY A 19 21.03 14.89 -36.05
N SER A 20 21.01 13.81 -36.84
CA SER A 20 19.92 12.82 -36.79
C SER A 20 19.96 12.00 -35.49
N LEU A 21 18.79 11.73 -34.91
CA LEU A 21 18.70 10.94 -33.67
C LEU A 21 18.92 9.45 -33.97
N ILE A 22 20.00 8.89 -33.44
CA ILE A 22 20.30 7.45 -33.51
C ILE A 22 19.40 6.69 -32.52
N GLY A 23 19.24 7.22 -31.31
CA GLY A 23 18.46 6.60 -30.25
C GLY A 23 18.75 7.12 -28.86
N ALA A 24 18.49 6.31 -27.84
CA ALA A 24 18.70 6.66 -26.44
C ALA A 24 19.56 5.65 -25.68
N VAL A 25 20.45 6.13 -24.82
CA VAL A 25 21.14 5.31 -23.81
C VAL A 25 20.11 4.62 -22.93
N SER A 26 20.11 3.29 -22.90
CA SER A 26 19.04 2.51 -22.25
C SER A 26 19.54 1.25 -21.54
N TYR A 27 20.74 0.78 -21.86
CA TYR A 27 21.32 -0.44 -21.33
C TYR A 27 22.78 -0.24 -20.92
N GLY A 28 23.27 -1.06 -19.98
CA GLY A 28 24.67 -1.18 -19.60
C GLY A 28 25.09 -2.65 -19.51
N LEU A 29 26.40 -2.92 -19.43
CA LEU A 29 26.92 -4.30 -19.34
C LEU A 29 26.85 -4.91 -17.93
N SER A 30 26.65 -4.08 -16.90
CA SER A 30 26.66 -4.54 -15.52
C SER A 30 25.77 -3.67 -14.65
N TRP A 31 25.62 -4.07 -13.39
CA TRP A 31 24.95 -3.26 -12.37
C TRP A 31 25.81 -2.08 -11.91
N SER A 32 27.14 -2.18 -11.98
CA SER A 32 28.06 -1.07 -11.74
C SER A 32 28.17 -0.15 -12.96
N PRO A 33 28.71 1.08 -12.80
CA PRO A 33 28.98 1.96 -13.93
C PRO A 33 29.69 1.23 -15.07
N SER A 34 29.11 1.32 -16.27
CA SER A 34 29.64 0.62 -17.45
C SER A 34 30.21 1.62 -18.43
N ASP A 35 31.42 1.41 -18.95
CA ASP A 35 31.96 2.28 -19.99
C ASP A 35 31.28 2.07 -21.36
N TYR A 36 30.36 1.11 -21.46
CA TYR A 36 29.61 0.79 -22.68
C TYR A 36 28.11 1.01 -22.49
N ALA A 37 27.52 1.79 -23.40
CA ALA A 37 26.09 2.00 -23.48
C ALA A 37 25.46 1.11 -24.55
N GLY A 38 24.35 0.46 -24.21
CA GLY A 38 23.43 -0.07 -25.21
C GLY A 38 22.35 0.97 -25.53
N ILE A 39 22.11 1.15 -26.83
CA ILE A 39 21.21 2.17 -27.36
C ILE A 39 19.89 1.52 -27.79
N THR A 40 18.75 2.09 -27.36
CA THR A 40 17.46 1.79 -27.97
C THR A 40 17.32 2.64 -29.24
N PRO A 41 17.15 2.04 -30.43
CA PRO A 41 17.07 2.79 -31.67
C PRO A 41 15.89 3.77 -31.70
N ALA A 42 16.10 4.97 -32.25
CA ALA A 42 15.07 6.01 -32.36
C ALA A 42 13.82 5.51 -33.09
N ALA A 43 13.99 4.74 -34.17
CA ALA A 43 12.88 4.15 -34.91
C ALA A 43 11.94 3.29 -34.03
N GLU A 44 12.50 2.52 -33.09
CA GLU A 44 11.69 1.72 -32.15
C GLU A 44 11.00 2.59 -31.10
N MET A 45 11.66 3.68 -30.68
CA MET A 45 11.06 4.64 -29.76
C MET A 45 9.89 5.37 -30.40
N TYR A 46 10.02 5.79 -31.67
CA TYR A 46 8.93 6.45 -32.40
C TYR A 46 7.72 5.53 -32.60
N ARG A 47 7.94 4.23 -32.83
CA ARG A 47 6.84 3.25 -32.92
C ARG A 47 5.95 3.23 -31.70
N VAL A 48 6.40 3.63 -30.50
CA VAL A 48 5.58 3.70 -29.27
C VAL A 48 4.30 4.52 -29.45
N ARG A 49 4.29 5.45 -30.41
CA ARG A 49 3.11 6.23 -30.81
C ARG A 49 2.05 5.39 -31.50
N ASP A 50 2.48 4.34 -32.20
CA ASP A 50 1.66 3.48 -33.05
C ASP A 50 1.38 2.11 -32.38
N TYR A 51 1.63 1.96 -31.07
CA TYR A 51 1.83 0.65 -30.46
C TYR A 51 0.58 -0.25 -30.41
N GLY A 52 0.75 -1.43 -31.03
CA GLY A 52 0.02 -2.69 -30.86
C GLY A 52 0.90 -3.95 -30.96
N GLY A 53 2.23 -3.85 -30.80
CA GLY A 53 3.19 -4.98 -30.97
C GLY A 53 4.10 -5.24 -29.75
N ALA A 54 4.77 -6.40 -29.69
CA ALA A 54 5.68 -6.81 -28.61
C ALA A 54 7.13 -6.95 -29.10
N MET A 55 8.13 -6.65 -28.23
CA MET A 55 9.57 -6.77 -28.53
C MET A 55 10.35 -7.57 -27.46
N SER A 56 11.61 -7.92 -27.77
CA SER A 56 12.52 -8.71 -26.94
C SER A 56 13.13 -7.93 -25.76
N ARG A 57 13.32 -8.62 -24.61
CA ARG A 57 13.80 -8.04 -23.33
C ARG A 57 15.33 -7.92 -23.22
N THR A 58 16.09 -8.40 -24.20
CA THR A 58 17.56 -8.45 -24.19
C THR A 58 18.15 -8.10 -25.56
N VAL A 59 19.21 -7.30 -25.57
CA VAL A 59 19.99 -6.98 -26.78
C VAL A 59 21.32 -7.72 -26.71
N GLY A 60 21.54 -8.64 -27.65
CA GLY A 60 22.82 -9.38 -27.74
C GLY A 60 23.98 -8.45 -28.14
N VAL A 61 25.18 -8.79 -27.70
CA VAL A 61 26.41 -8.08 -28.12
C VAL A 61 26.94 -8.77 -29.39
N PRO A 62 27.03 -8.06 -30.54
CA PRO A 62 27.60 -8.65 -31.75
C PRO A 62 29.04 -9.12 -31.52
N ALA A 63 29.43 -10.26 -32.12
CA ALA A 63 30.74 -10.88 -31.87
C ALA A 63 31.94 -9.97 -32.17
N ALA A 64 31.82 -9.08 -33.16
CA ALA A 64 32.85 -8.08 -33.46
C ALA A 64 32.99 -7.05 -32.32
N MET A 65 31.87 -6.59 -31.78
CA MET A 65 31.85 -5.65 -30.66
C MET A 65 32.37 -6.31 -29.38
N ALA A 66 31.99 -7.57 -29.13
CA ALA A 66 32.50 -8.35 -28.00
C ALA A 66 34.03 -8.48 -28.04
N ARG A 67 34.64 -8.62 -29.22
CA ARG A 67 36.11 -8.67 -29.38
C ARG A 67 36.77 -7.34 -29.00
N THR A 68 36.24 -6.22 -29.48
CA THR A 68 36.74 -4.88 -29.13
C THR A 68 36.59 -4.60 -27.63
N MET A 69 35.42 -4.91 -27.07
CA MET A 69 35.12 -4.71 -25.65
C MET A 69 36.05 -5.51 -24.74
N ARG A 70 36.41 -6.74 -25.13
CA ARG A 70 37.38 -7.57 -24.39
C ARG A 70 38.80 -7.02 -24.46
N ALA A 71 39.20 -6.45 -25.59
CA ALA A 71 40.51 -5.81 -25.74
C ALA A 71 40.66 -4.59 -24.81
N ASP A 72 39.55 -3.90 -24.55
CA ASP A 72 39.47 -2.73 -23.67
C ASP A 72 39.15 -3.07 -22.19
N GLY A 73 39.09 -4.37 -21.84
CA GLY A 73 39.00 -4.83 -20.45
C GLY A 73 37.65 -5.38 -19.98
N ALA A 74 36.63 -5.52 -20.85
CA ALA A 74 35.38 -6.20 -20.49
C ALA A 74 35.58 -7.73 -20.38
N SER A 75 35.00 -8.35 -19.35
CA SER A 75 35.09 -9.81 -19.17
C SER A 75 34.27 -10.60 -20.19
N THR A 76 34.65 -11.86 -20.42
CA THR A 76 33.88 -12.81 -21.25
C THR A 76 32.45 -12.96 -20.74
N ALA A 77 32.27 -13.03 -19.41
CA ALA A 77 30.94 -13.09 -18.79
C ALA A 77 30.07 -11.85 -19.08
N GLN A 78 30.65 -10.65 -19.08
CA GLN A 78 29.92 -9.41 -19.40
C GLN A 78 29.50 -9.34 -20.87
N THR A 79 30.34 -9.84 -21.77
CA THR A 79 30.08 -9.84 -23.21
C THR A 79 29.11 -10.96 -23.63
N ASP A 80 29.17 -12.12 -22.98
CA ASP A 80 28.28 -13.26 -23.26
C ASP A 80 26.88 -13.09 -22.63
N GLN A 81 26.77 -12.40 -21.48
CA GLN A 81 25.47 -12.07 -20.87
C GLN A 81 24.70 -10.97 -21.63
N GLY A 82 25.39 -10.22 -22.50
CA GLY A 82 24.81 -9.15 -23.29
C GLY A 82 24.43 -7.90 -22.49
N PHE A 83 23.80 -6.94 -23.16
CA PHE A 83 23.36 -5.71 -22.52
C PHE A 83 22.11 -5.91 -21.67
N ARG A 84 22.10 -5.28 -20.50
CA ARG A 84 20.96 -5.27 -19.57
C ARG A 84 20.38 -3.87 -19.43
N ARG A 85 19.05 -3.80 -19.40
CA ARG A 85 18.32 -2.55 -19.27
C ARG A 85 18.77 -1.84 -18.00
N LEU A 86 19.00 -0.54 -18.07
CA LEU A 86 19.32 0.26 -16.90
C LEU A 86 18.20 0.15 -15.87
N ARG A 87 18.60 0.04 -14.61
CA ARG A 87 17.64 -0.03 -13.50
C ARG A 87 16.98 1.33 -13.32
N MET A 88 15.69 1.33 -13.06
CA MET A 88 14.96 2.51 -12.59
C MET A 88 14.60 2.33 -11.13
N PRO A 89 15.42 2.84 -10.20
CA PRO A 89 14.98 2.98 -8.83
C PRO A 89 13.81 3.98 -8.77
N ILE A 90 12.89 3.72 -7.86
CA ILE A 90 11.74 4.57 -7.55
C ILE A 90 12.04 5.19 -6.19
N ALA A 91 12.34 6.48 -6.18
CA ALA A 91 12.55 7.22 -4.96
C ALA A 91 11.21 7.43 -4.24
N VAL A 92 11.15 7.04 -2.97
CA VAL A 92 10.04 7.28 -2.05
C VAL A 92 10.37 8.52 -1.22
N SER A 93 9.73 9.64 -1.50
CA SER A 93 9.90 10.85 -0.67
C SER A 93 9.14 10.73 0.65
N GLY A 94 9.39 11.65 1.58
CA GLY A 94 8.72 11.68 2.88
C GLY A 94 9.62 11.33 4.06
N GLY A 95 10.89 11.00 3.83
CA GLY A 95 11.90 10.80 4.87
C GLY A 95 11.89 9.42 5.53
N LEU A 96 11.27 8.42 4.90
CA LEU A 96 11.37 7.03 5.37
C LEU A 96 12.77 6.47 5.07
N SER A 97 13.30 5.67 5.99
CA SER A 97 14.54 4.91 5.74
C SER A 97 14.29 3.74 4.79
N ASN A 98 15.34 3.29 4.06
CA ASN A 98 15.27 2.09 3.21
C ASN A 98 14.72 0.88 3.97
N LYS A 99 15.17 0.67 5.22
CA LYS A 99 14.67 -0.42 6.08
C LYS A 99 13.16 -0.35 6.32
N ARG A 100 12.57 0.85 6.46
CA ARG A 100 11.12 1.00 6.63
C ARG A 100 10.39 0.76 5.30
N ILE A 101 10.92 1.25 4.20
CA ILE A 101 10.37 1.03 2.85
C ILE A 101 10.38 -0.46 2.49
N ASP A 102 11.50 -1.15 2.70
CA ASP A 102 11.63 -2.58 2.41
C ASP A 102 10.63 -3.40 3.22
N LYS A 103 10.54 -3.13 4.53
CA LYS A 103 9.58 -3.82 5.40
C LYS A 103 8.13 -3.62 4.97
N THR A 104 7.74 -2.41 4.55
CA THR A 104 6.36 -2.18 4.09
C THR A 104 6.12 -2.78 2.71
N ALA A 105 7.10 -2.71 1.81
CA ALA A 105 7.00 -3.32 0.50
C ALA A 105 6.86 -4.84 0.60
N GLU A 106 7.69 -5.51 1.40
CA GLU A 106 7.58 -6.95 1.67
C GLU A 106 6.25 -7.31 2.32
N ARG A 107 5.78 -6.50 3.29
CA ARG A 107 4.51 -6.72 3.99
C ARG A 107 3.30 -6.70 3.05
N TYR A 108 3.35 -5.89 2.00
CA TYR A 108 2.24 -5.66 1.07
C TYR A 108 2.51 -6.20 -0.34
N ASP A 109 3.43 -7.15 -0.47
CA ASP A 109 3.82 -7.83 -1.72
C ASP A 109 4.14 -6.86 -2.88
N ARG A 110 4.89 -5.80 -2.56
CA ARG A 110 5.40 -4.82 -3.51
C ARG A 110 6.88 -5.09 -3.80
N PRO A 111 7.39 -4.69 -4.99
CA PRO A 111 8.75 -4.97 -5.40
C PRO A 111 9.77 -4.11 -4.62
N ALA A 112 10.09 -4.49 -3.37
CA ALA A 112 10.95 -3.77 -2.43
C ALA A 112 12.27 -3.32 -3.06
N LYS A 113 12.91 -4.22 -3.83
CA LYS A 113 14.17 -3.95 -4.53
C LYS A 113 14.11 -2.77 -5.51
N ARG A 114 12.95 -2.29 -5.92
CA ARG A 114 12.84 -1.12 -6.81
C ARG A 114 12.69 0.19 -6.05
N LEU A 115 12.30 0.16 -4.78
CA LEU A 115 12.03 1.35 -3.99
C LEU A 115 13.29 1.75 -3.22
N ILE A 116 13.60 3.04 -3.20
CA ILE A 116 14.70 3.58 -2.41
C ILE A 116 14.24 4.84 -1.67
N ALA A 117 14.87 5.14 -0.54
CA ALA A 117 14.63 6.37 0.20
C ALA A 117 15.00 7.57 -0.67
N GLY A 118 14.02 8.44 -0.88
CA GLY A 118 14.18 9.71 -1.57
C GLY A 118 14.33 10.88 -0.59
N PRO A 119 14.57 12.09 -1.13
CA PRO A 119 14.61 13.32 -0.35
C PRO A 119 13.36 13.49 0.53
N GLY A 120 13.53 14.04 1.73
CA GLY A 120 12.42 14.24 2.67
C GLY A 120 11.49 15.41 2.32
N ALA A 121 11.91 16.30 1.43
CA ALA A 121 11.16 17.49 1.02
C ALA A 121 10.02 17.14 0.04
N ARG A 122 8.95 17.95 0.04
CA ARG A 122 7.91 17.93 -0.99
C ARG A 122 8.53 18.28 -2.35
N LEU A 123 7.92 17.78 -3.44
CA LEU A 123 8.33 18.16 -4.79
C LEU A 123 8.24 19.68 -4.96
N ALA A 124 9.16 20.27 -5.73
CA ALA A 124 9.06 21.68 -6.07
C ALA A 124 7.77 21.93 -6.85
N GLU A 125 7.00 22.97 -6.52
CA GLU A 125 5.74 23.26 -7.21
C GLU A 125 5.95 23.72 -8.64
N GLU A 126 7.01 24.51 -8.89
CA GLU A 126 7.28 25.07 -10.20
C GLU A 126 7.78 24.00 -11.18
N PRO A 127 7.10 23.78 -12.33
CA PRO A 127 7.56 22.87 -13.36
C PRO A 127 8.88 23.36 -13.97
N THR A 128 9.66 22.43 -14.50
CA THR A 128 10.87 22.76 -15.28
C THR A 128 10.62 22.41 -16.73
N GLU A 129 11.09 23.28 -17.63
CA GLU A 129 11.01 23.04 -19.07
C GLU A 129 11.66 21.71 -19.43
N LEU A 130 11.00 20.97 -20.32
CA LEU A 130 11.53 19.73 -20.88
C LEU A 130 12.41 20.09 -22.07
N VAL A 131 13.62 19.53 -22.10
CA VAL A 131 14.55 19.66 -23.23
C VAL A 131 15.15 18.29 -23.55
N PRO A 132 15.48 17.99 -24.82
CA PRO A 132 16.22 16.77 -25.15
C PRO A 132 17.52 16.68 -24.33
N GLY A 133 17.77 15.53 -23.72
CA GLY A 133 18.89 15.33 -22.78
C GLY A 133 18.64 15.82 -21.35
N GLY A 134 17.59 16.60 -21.11
CA GLY A 134 17.17 17.08 -19.79
C GLY A 134 16.55 15.97 -18.92
N ASN A 135 16.53 16.18 -17.60
CA ASN A 135 15.92 15.19 -16.71
C ASN A 135 14.40 15.17 -16.86
N LEU A 136 13.86 13.96 -16.97
CA LEU A 136 12.43 13.71 -16.97
C LEU A 136 12.13 12.64 -15.93
N ALA A 137 11.02 12.80 -15.21
CA ALA A 137 10.60 11.85 -14.20
C ALA A 137 9.16 11.41 -14.40
N GLY A 138 8.93 10.11 -14.26
CA GLY A 138 7.60 9.51 -14.20
C GLY A 138 7.25 9.20 -12.75
N SER A 139 6.04 9.54 -12.33
CA SER A 139 5.61 9.35 -10.96
C SER A 139 4.28 8.61 -10.80
N LEU A 140 4.28 7.69 -9.84
CA LEU A 140 3.12 6.98 -9.31
C LEU A 140 2.28 7.85 -8.35
N SER A 141 2.93 8.80 -7.67
CA SER A 141 2.25 9.74 -6.78
C SER A 141 3.06 11.03 -6.56
N TYR A 142 2.38 12.10 -6.16
CA TYR A 142 3.04 13.36 -5.81
C TYR A 142 2.28 14.11 -4.71
N GLY A 143 2.94 15.07 -4.06
CA GLY A 143 2.45 15.78 -2.86
C GLY A 143 3.35 15.52 -1.67
N ASP A 144 2.76 15.21 -0.50
CA ASP A 144 3.50 14.85 0.73
C ASP A 144 4.38 13.62 0.57
N MET A 145 3.98 12.71 -0.33
CA MET A 145 4.70 11.51 -0.66
C MET A 145 4.68 11.29 -2.17
N SER A 146 5.87 11.12 -2.74
CA SER A 146 6.07 10.84 -4.15
C SER A 146 6.82 9.53 -4.35
N LEU A 147 6.41 8.77 -5.35
CA LEU A 147 7.05 7.55 -5.81
C LEU A 147 7.51 7.76 -7.24
N THR A 148 8.76 8.22 -7.40
CA THR A 148 9.23 8.80 -8.66
C THR A 148 10.46 8.08 -9.20
N GLY A 149 10.45 7.75 -10.49
CA GLY A 149 11.64 7.33 -11.23
C GLY A 149 12.12 8.45 -12.13
N THR A 150 13.41 8.80 -12.07
CA THR A 150 14.00 9.85 -12.91
C THR A 150 14.95 9.25 -13.95
N GLY A 151 14.75 9.64 -15.20
CA GLY A 151 15.64 9.39 -16.33
C GLY A 151 15.84 10.67 -17.13
N THR A 152 15.82 10.55 -18.45
CA THR A 152 16.09 11.64 -19.39
C THR A 152 15.06 11.69 -20.51
N ALA A 153 14.65 12.91 -20.88
CA ALA A 153 13.90 13.16 -22.10
C ALA A 153 14.80 12.93 -23.31
N THR A 154 14.37 12.06 -24.22
CA THR A 154 15.14 11.72 -25.42
C THR A 154 14.87 12.70 -26.53
N ALA A 155 13.60 12.84 -26.89
CA ALA A 155 13.17 13.68 -28.01
C ALA A 155 11.86 14.38 -27.65
N LEU A 156 11.81 15.66 -27.98
CA LEU A 156 10.58 16.45 -27.97
C LEU A 156 10.07 16.50 -29.41
N CYS A 157 8.79 16.24 -29.59
CA CYS A 157 8.09 16.31 -30.86
C CYS A 157 6.79 17.07 -30.66
N ASP A 158 6.16 17.50 -31.75
CA ASP A 158 4.95 18.34 -31.71
C ASP A 158 3.79 17.68 -30.92
N ASP A 159 3.76 16.35 -30.90
CA ASP A 159 2.73 15.51 -30.30
C ASP A 159 3.12 14.89 -28.94
N GLY A 160 4.33 15.15 -28.43
CA GLY A 160 4.74 14.64 -27.13
C GLY A 160 6.24 14.47 -26.93
N VAL A 161 6.59 13.80 -25.83
CA VAL A 161 7.96 13.58 -25.38
C VAL A 161 8.23 12.09 -25.28
N LEU A 162 9.25 11.64 -25.99
CA LEU A 162 9.81 10.29 -25.82
C LEU A 162 10.94 10.33 -24.80
N ALA A 163 10.95 9.37 -23.88
CA ALA A 163 11.95 9.34 -22.81
C ALA A 163 12.33 7.91 -22.40
N PHE A 164 13.39 7.83 -21.59
CA PHE A 164 13.99 6.64 -20.97
C PHE A 164 14.62 5.64 -21.92
N GLY A 165 14.10 5.48 -23.13
CA GLY A 165 14.53 4.43 -24.05
C GLY A 165 14.24 3.02 -23.53
N HIS A 166 13.39 2.89 -22.50
CA HIS A 166 12.92 1.63 -21.95
C HIS A 166 11.67 1.85 -21.05
N PRO A 167 10.96 0.80 -20.59
CA PRO A 167 9.82 0.98 -19.70
C PRO A 167 10.20 1.55 -18.35
N PHE A 168 9.28 2.30 -17.75
CA PHE A 168 9.30 2.60 -16.33
C PHE A 168 8.75 1.42 -15.52
N LEU A 169 7.45 1.20 -15.51
CA LEU A 169 6.78 0.05 -14.87
C LEU A 169 6.48 -1.07 -15.86
N TRP A 170 6.50 -0.76 -17.16
CA TRP A 170 5.96 -1.56 -18.23
C TRP A 170 4.45 -1.78 -18.10
N SER A 171 3.72 -0.71 -17.75
CA SER A 171 2.26 -0.77 -17.56
C SER A 171 1.47 -0.83 -18.87
N GLY A 172 2.11 -0.65 -20.03
CA GLY A 172 1.38 -0.53 -21.29
C GLY A 172 0.76 0.85 -21.42
N ASP A 173 -0.57 0.94 -21.44
CA ASP A 173 -1.25 2.22 -21.29
C ASP A 173 -1.02 2.75 -19.87
N SER A 174 -0.87 4.06 -19.73
CA SER A 174 -0.43 4.65 -18.48
C SER A 174 -1.07 6.00 -18.19
N THR A 175 -1.15 6.29 -16.91
CA THR A 175 -1.65 7.55 -16.36
C THR A 175 -0.63 8.20 -15.44
N LEU A 176 0.63 7.74 -15.44
CA LEU A 176 1.68 8.31 -14.61
C LEU A 176 1.82 9.81 -14.86
N SER A 177 2.04 10.58 -13.80
CA SER A 177 2.37 11.99 -14.00
C SER A 177 3.78 12.12 -14.53
N MET A 178 3.95 13.04 -15.48
CA MET A 178 5.22 13.44 -16.03
C MET A 178 5.70 14.70 -15.32
N HIS A 179 6.98 14.72 -14.95
CA HIS A 179 7.63 15.82 -14.23
C HIS A 179 8.96 16.15 -14.91
N GLY A 180 9.40 17.40 -14.78
CA GLY A 180 10.83 17.72 -14.88
C GLY A 180 11.58 17.26 -13.62
N ALA A 181 12.91 17.34 -13.61
CA ALA A 181 13.67 17.11 -12.39
C ALA A 181 15.01 17.87 -12.34
N LYS A 182 15.44 18.23 -11.14
CA LYS A 182 16.77 18.78 -10.88
C LYS A 182 17.68 17.69 -10.33
N ALA A 183 18.74 17.35 -11.06
CA ALA A 183 19.75 16.41 -10.59
C ALA A 183 20.58 17.07 -9.47
N LEU A 184 20.74 16.37 -8.36
CA LEU A 184 21.50 16.85 -7.20
C LEU A 184 22.86 16.19 -7.13
N TYR A 185 22.89 14.87 -7.32
CA TYR A 185 24.07 14.06 -7.11
C TYR A 185 23.95 12.73 -7.86
N ILE A 186 25.10 12.14 -8.24
CA ILE A 186 25.17 10.75 -8.69
C ILE A 186 25.77 9.94 -7.55
N GLU A 187 24.96 9.06 -6.96
CA GLU A 187 25.38 8.12 -5.93
C GLU A 187 26.22 7.01 -6.54
N THR A 188 27.29 6.64 -5.85
CA THR A 188 28.21 5.59 -6.28
C THR A 188 28.04 4.40 -5.36
N ASP A 189 27.21 3.45 -5.78
CA ASP A 189 26.91 2.25 -5.00
C ASP A 189 27.53 1.01 -5.68
N GLN A 190 28.45 0.35 -4.97
CA GLN A 190 29.15 -0.85 -5.47
C GLN A 190 28.26 -2.11 -5.47
N PHE A 191 27.15 -2.12 -4.73
CA PHE A 191 26.28 -3.28 -4.56
C PHE A 191 25.00 -3.18 -5.39
N PHE A 192 24.41 -1.99 -5.48
CA PHE A 192 23.13 -1.75 -6.17
C PHE A 192 23.28 -1.04 -7.52
N GLY A 193 24.48 -0.55 -7.82
CA GLY A 193 24.79 0.24 -9.01
C GLY A 193 24.64 1.72 -8.78
N SER A 194 25.45 2.54 -9.46
CA SER A 194 25.33 4.00 -9.36
C SER A 194 23.98 4.48 -9.89
N TYR A 195 23.42 5.52 -9.25
CA TYR A 195 22.14 6.10 -9.64
C TYR A 195 22.08 7.61 -9.42
N LYS A 196 21.24 8.28 -10.22
CA LYS A 196 20.96 9.71 -10.10
C LYS A 196 20.02 9.97 -8.91
N ILE A 197 20.43 10.84 -8.01
CA ILE A 197 19.57 11.48 -7.00
C ILE A 197 19.09 12.81 -7.58
N SER A 198 17.78 12.98 -7.63
CA SER A 198 17.13 14.15 -8.20
C SER A 198 15.90 14.55 -7.41
N ASN A 199 15.56 15.84 -7.49
CA ASN A 199 14.29 16.38 -7.04
C ASN A 199 13.38 16.58 -8.25
N PRO A 200 12.31 15.78 -8.40
CA PRO A 200 11.28 16.06 -9.38
C PRO A 200 10.61 17.41 -9.10
N THR A 201 10.15 18.07 -10.16
CA THR A 201 9.47 19.36 -10.09
C THR A 201 7.97 19.20 -10.32
N GLY A 202 7.23 20.31 -10.49
CA GLY A 202 5.78 20.28 -10.71
C GLY A 202 5.39 19.38 -11.90
N PRO A 203 4.17 18.81 -11.90
CA PRO A 203 3.70 18.01 -13.02
C PRO A 203 3.66 18.86 -14.30
N VAL A 204 4.24 18.34 -15.37
CA VAL A 204 4.29 18.97 -16.71
C VAL A 204 3.41 18.26 -17.73
N GLY A 205 2.85 17.08 -17.39
CA GLY A 205 1.97 16.33 -18.27
C GLY A 205 1.67 14.92 -17.76
N GLN A 206 1.24 14.05 -18.67
CA GLN A 206 0.93 12.64 -18.40
C GLN A 206 1.79 11.75 -19.30
N ILE A 207 2.36 10.69 -18.74
CA ILE A 207 2.89 9.57 -19.52
C ILE A 207 1.71 8.68 -19.90
N THR A 208 1.41 8.60 -21.19
CA THR A 208 0.28 7.84 -21.74
C THR A 208 0.68 6.43 -22.17
N GLN A 209 1.95 6.21 -22.50
CA GLN A 209 2.49 4.91 -22.89
C GLN A 209 3.75 4.59 -22.10
N ASP A 210 3.82 3.38 -21.56
CA ASP A 210 4.95 2.80 -20.86
C ASP A 210 5.31 1.44 -21.48
N ARG A 211 6.09 1.50 -22.57
CA ARG A 211 6.35 0.39 -23.48
C ARG A 211 7.83 0.00 -23.45
N LEU A 212 8.15 -1.11 -24.13
CA LEU A 212 9.50 -1.68 -24.11
C LEU A 212 10.58 -0.75 -24.66
N ALA A 213 10.27 0.06 -25.68
CA ALA A 213 11.25 0.93 -26.31
C ALA A 213 11.32 2.32 -25.68
N ALA A 214 10.25 2.82 -25.07
CA ALA A 214 10.20 4.16 -24.50
C ALA A 214 8.98 4.34 -23.61
N ILE A 215 9.01 5.42 -22.83
CA ILE A 215 7.79 6.07 -22.36
C ILE A 215 7.41 7.20 -23.32
N LEU A 216 6.12 7.41 -23.56
CA LEU A 216 5.56 8.56 -24.28
C LEU A 216 4.76 9.41 -23.31
N GLY A 217 5.11 10.69 -23.21
CA GLY A 217 4.36 11.66 -22.43
C GLY A 217 3.79 12.79 -23.27
N ILE A 218 2.65 13.31 -22.83
CA ILE A 218 1.94 14.43 -23.47
C ILE A 218 2.03 15.63 -22.50
N PRO A 219 2.83 16.66 -22.82
CA PRO A 219 2.88 17.89 -22.04
C PRO A 219 1.50 18.55 -21.92
N GLY A 220 1.22 19.17 -20.77
CA GLY A 220 -0.06 19.83 -20.49
C GLY A 220 -1.25 18.89 -20.19
N MET A 221 -1.16 17.61 -20.55
CA MET A 221 -2.20 16.63 -20.22
C MET A 221 -2.17 16.30 -18.73
N THR A 222 -3.27 16.57 -18.02
CA THR A 222 -3.37 16.26 -16.58
C THR A 222 -3.87 14.83 -16.39
N PRO A 223 -3.12 13.95 -15.69
CA PRO A 223 -3.59 12.59 -15.44
C PRO A 223 -4.77 12.56 -14.47
N PRO A 224 -5.67 11.57 -14.59
CA PRO A 224 -6.65 11.30 -13.54
C PRO A 224 -5.90 10.95 -12.24
N THR A 225 -6.42 11.42 -11.10
CA THR A 225 -5.77 11.19 -9.80
C THR A 225 -6.75 10.75 -8.72
N THR A 226 -6.32 9.83 -7.87
CA THR A 226 -6.94 9.59 -6.56
C THR A 226 -6.34 10.56 -5.55
N SER A 227 -7.18 11.28 -4.80
CA SER A 227 -6.71 12.15 -3.72
C SER A 227 -6.68 11.39 -2.40
N ILE A 228 -5.50 11.26 -1.80
CA ILE A 228 -5.32 10.75 -0.44
C ILE A 228 -5.08 11.95 0.46
N THR A 229 -5.97 12.15 1.43
CA THR A 229 -5.87 13.23 2.41
C THR A 229 -5.86 12.65 3.81
N SER A 230 -5.16 13.33 4.71
CA SER A 230 -5.14 12.93 6.10
C SER A 230 -5.03 14.07 7.08
N ARG A 231 -5.65 13.89 8.25
CA ARG A 231 -5.36 14.66 9.45
C ARG A 231 -4.82 13.74 10.53
N VAL A 232 -3.58 13.96 10.94
CA VAL A 232 -2.92 13.18 11.98
C VAL A 232 -2.65 14.09 13.17
N THR A 233 -3.05 13.67 14.37
CA THR A 233 -2.80 14.36 15.64
C THR A 233 -2.17 13.40 16.64
N ALA A 234 -1.39 13.92 17.59
CA ALA A 234 -0.85 13.15 18.69
C ALA A 234 -0.97 13.87 20.05
N THR A 235 -0.93 13.10 21.14
CA THR A 235 -1.03 13.62 22.52
C THR A 235 0.13 14.54 22.92
N ASN A 236 1.23 14.54 22.17
CA ASN A 236 2.34 15.49 22.35
C ASN A 236 2.02 16.90 21.81
N GLY A 237 0.82 17.11 21.24
CA GLY A 237 0.40 18.38 20.64
C GLY A 237 0.76 18.54 19.16
N ASN A 238 1.50 17.59 18.58
CA ASN A 238 1.85 17.63 17.16
C ASN A 238 0.63 17.28 16.32
N GLU A 239 0.48 18.00 15.21
CA GLU A 239 -0.53 17.71 14.20
C GLU A 239 0.01 17.94 12.80
N ARG A 240 -0.60 17.26 11.83
CA ARG A 240 -0.24 17.38 10.42
C ARG A 240 -1.42 17.05 9.52
N ASP A 241 -1.72 17.97 8.62
CA ASP A 241 -2.54 17.69 7.44
C ASP A 241 -1.63 17.23 6.28
N GLY A 242 -1.99 16.13 5.64
CA GLY A 242 -1.24 15.50 4.56
C GLY A 242 -2.09 15.39 3.30
N THR A 243 -1.47 15.55 2.13
CA THR A 243 -2.13 15.32 0.83
C THR A 243 -1.19 14.61 -0.14
N THR A 244 -1.68 13.58 -0.82
CA THR A 244 -0.94 12.86 -1.87
C THR A 244 -1.88 12.49 -2.99
N LYS A 245 -1.51 12.80 -4.23
CA LYS A 245 -2.23 12.42 -5.44
C LYS A 245 -1.62 11.16 -6.01
N VAL A 246 -2.44 10.15 -6.28
CA VAL A 246 -2.02 8.88 -6.91
C VAL A 246 -2.48 8.88 -8.35
N THR A 247 -1.57 8.56 -9.27
CA THR A 247 -1.85 8.57 -10.70
C THR A 247 -2.14 7.17 -11.24
N GLN A 248 -1.80 6.13 -10.49
CA GLN A 248 -1.98 4.72 -10.87
C GLN A 248 -2.87 4.02 -9.84
N GLN A 249 -4.11 3.68 -10.25
CA GLN A 249 -5.14 3.10 -9.36
C GLN A 249 -4.68 1.81 -8.65
N ASP A 250 -3.93 0.95 -9.34
CA ASP A 250 -3.43 -0.31 -8.78
C ASP A 250 -2.36 -0.13 -7.69
N TRP A 251 -1.93 1.11 -7.44
CA TRP A 251 -1.00 1.47 -6.37
C TRP A 251 -1.66 2.25 -5.23
N THR A 252 -2.95 2.59 -5.34
CA THR A 252 -3.66 3.43 -4.37
C THR A 252 -3.65 2.85 -2.95
N ASP A 253 -3.78 1.54 -2.80
CA ASP A 253 -3.73 0.86 -1.49
C ASP A 253 -2.37 1.03 -0.80
N TYR A 254 -1.27 0.74 -1.51
CA TYR A 254 0.09 0.81 -1.00
C TYR A 254 0.55 2.26 -0.77
N ILE A 255 0.19 3.16 -1.68
CA ILE A 255 0.53 4.58 -1.58
C ILE A 255 -0.27 5.24 -0.45
N SER A 256 -1.51 4.83 -0.19
CA SER A 256 -2.26 5.25 1.00
C SER A 256 -1.62 4.76 2.29
N ALA A 257 -1.12 3.52 2.30
CA ALA A 257 -0.40 2.96 3.44
C ALA A 257 0.90 3.73 3.74
N LEU A 258 1.71 4.00 2.72
CA LEU A 258 2.94 4.78 2.89
C LEU A 258 2.64 6.25 3.25
N HIS A 259 1.60 6.86 2.66
CA HIS A 259 1.15 8.22 3.00
C HIS A 259 0.82 8.31 4.51
N MET A 260 0.13 7.31 5.05
CA MET A 260 -0.11 7.20 6.48
C MET A 260 1.16 7.05 7.29
N LEU A 261 2.05 6.15 6.89
CA LEU A 261 3.30 5.94 7.61
C LEU A 261 4.14 7.22 7.68
N VAL A 262 4.33 7.92 6.55
CA VAL A 262 5.08 9.19 6.47
C VAL A 262 4.51 10.25 7.39
N ASN A 263 3.19 10.44 7.39
CA ASN A 263 2.56 11.49 8.19
C ASN A 263 2.56 11.14 9.69
N GLN A 264 2.30 9.87 10.05
CA GLN A 264 2.29 9.43 11.44
C GLN A 264 3.68 9.45 12.07
N ASP A 265 4.71 9.02 11.33
CA ASP A 265 6.09 9.02 11.83
C ASP A 265 6.59 10.43 12.15
N ARG A 266 6.20 11.43 11.35
CA ARG A 266 6.52 12.84 11.59
C ARG A 266 5.79 13.43 12.79
N VAL A 267 4.54 13.05 13.00
CA VAL A 267 3.74 13.55 14.12
C VAL A 267 4.19 12.92 15.44
N LEU A 268 4.49 11.62 15.43
CA LEU A 268 4.99 10.89 16.60
C LEU A 268 6.44 11.23 16.94
N ASP A 269 7.26 11.50 15.93
CA ASP A 269 8.72 11.67 16.05
C ASP A 269 9.42 10.51 16.78
N ARG A 270 8.83 9.31 16.70
CA ARG A 270 9.37 8.09 17.29
C ARG A 270 8.75 6.84 16.67
N ILE A 271 9.46 5.72 16.84
CA ILE A 271 8.94 4.38 16.58
C ILE A 271 8.70 3.72 17.92
N GLY A 272 7.46 3.32 18.21
CA GLY A 272 7.19 2.63 19.46
C GLY A 272 5.73 2.25 19.69
N LYS A 273 5.49 1.71 20.88
CA LYS A 273 4.15 1.39 21.36
C LYS A 273 3.25 2.62 21.37
N GLY A 274 1.94 2.38 21.36
CA GLY A 274 0.92 3.40 21.52
C GLY A 274 -0.47 2.88 21.22
N SER A 275 -1.42 3.80 21.22
CA SER A 275 -2.81 3.59 20.80
C SER A 275 -3.21 4.60 19.75
N ALA A 276 -4.22 4.27 18.97
CA ALA A 276 -4.75 5.16 17.96
C ALA A 276 -6.26 5.03 17.82
N LYS A 277 -6.92 6.13 17.47
CA LYS A 277 -8.24 6.10 16.84
C LYS A 277 -8.09 6.47 15.37
N LEU A 278 -8.51 5.59 14.48
CA LEU A 278 -8.48 5.80 13.04
C LEU A 278 -9.91 6.01 12.53
N GLY A 279 -10.10 6.94 11.61
CA GLY A 279 -11.29 7.05 10.77
C GLY A 279 -10.86 7.03 9.31
N LEU A 280 -11.44 6.13 8.52
CA LEU A 280 -11.18 5.98 7.09
C LEU A 280 -12.48 6.21 6.33
N THR A 281 -12.44 7.08 5.32
CA THR A 281 -13.51 7.27 4.34
C THR A 281 -12.93 7.10 2.94
N VAL A 282 -13.62 6.34 2.09
CA VAL A 282 -13.21 6.01 0.72
C VAL A 282 -14.39 6.26 -0.21
N ASP A 283 -14.18 7.13 -1.18
CA ASP A 283 -15.12 7.34 -2.29
C ASP A 283 -14.62 6.57 -3.51
N LEU A 284 -15.54 5.85 -4.14
CA LEU A 284 -15.23 4.99 -5.27
C LEU A 284 -16.35 5.00 -6.31
N LYS A 285 -15.95 4.78 -7.56
CA LYS A 285 -16.83 4.70 -8.72
C LYS A 285 -16.74 3.31 -9.34
N THR A 286 -17.86 2.71 -9.69
CA THR A 286 -17.88 1.45 -10.44
C THR A 286 -17.69 1.72 -11.93
N ALA A 287 -17.25 0.72 -12.70
CA ALA A 287 -17.19 0.83 -14.16
C ALA A 287 -18.55 1.14 -14.83
N ARG A 288 -19.68 0.90 -14.12
CA ARG A 288 -21.03 1.25 -14.58
C ARG A 288 -21.42 2.70 -14.29
N GLY A 289 -20.60 3.43 -13.54
CA GLY A 289 -20.82 4.82 -13.17
C GLY A 289 -21.45 5.02 -11.79
N ASP A 290 -21.68 3.95 -11.01
CA ASP A 290 -22.25 4.08 -9.67
C ASP A 290 -21.22 4.69 -8.71
N ASN A 291 -21.63 5.71 -7.95
CA ASN A 291 -20.81 6.30 -6.90
C ASN A 291 -21.16 5.64 -5.56
N LEU A 292 -20.15 5.08 -4.89
CA LEU A 292 -20.26 4.41 -3.61
C LEU A 292 -19.30 5.03 -2.61
N ARG A 293 -19.68 4.98 -1.33
CA ARG A 293 -18.86 5.44 -0.21
C ARG A 293 -18.71 4.35 0.84
N PHE A 294 -17.47 4.13 1.27
CA PHE A 294 -17.13 3.31 2.42
C PHE A 294 -16.59 4.20 3.54
N SER A 295 -17.05 3.99 4.77
CA SER A 295 -16.49 4.70 5.93
C SER A 295 -16.50 3.80 7.15
N ARG A 296 -15.40 3.84 7.92
CA ARG A 296 -15.21 3.05 9.14
C ARG A 296 -14.30 3.79 10.11
N SER A 297 -14.60 3.69 11.40
CA SER A 297 -13.71 4.15 12.46
C SER A 297 -13.46 3.03 13.45
N ASP A 298 -12.22 2.88 13.90
CA ASP A 298 -11.80 1.83 14.81
C ASP A 298 -10.69 2.32 15.73
N VAL A 299 -10.38 1.54 16.76
CA VAL A 299 -9.28 1.82 17.69
C VAL A 299 -8.19 0.76 17.59
N PHE A 300 -6.95 1.17 17.79
CA PHE A 300 -5.77 0.33 17.59
C PHE A 300 -4.88 0.45 18.80
N ALA A 301 -4.16 -0.63 19.10
CA ALA A 301 -3.11 -0.62 20.09
C ALA A 301 -2.00 -1.57 19.63
N ASN A 302 -0.76 -1.09 19.62
CA ASN A 302 0.40 -1.89 19.27
C ASN A 302 1.49 -1.69 20.32
N ARG A 303 2.15 -2.77 20.73
CA ARG A 303 3.24 -2.73 21.73
C ARG A 303 4.61 -2.40 21.12
N TRP A 304 4.70 -2.35 19.79
CA TRP A 304 5.96 -2.17 19.06
C TRP A 304 5.95 -0.96 18.17
N ASP A 305 4.89 -0.80 17.38
CA ASP A 305 4.77 0.28 16.40
C ASP A 305 3.29 0.56 16.13
N ILE A 306 2.77 1.64 16.72
CA ILE A 306 1.36 2.01 16.54
C ILE A 306 1.06 2.42 15.10
N SER A 307 2.02 3.01 14.39
CA SER A 307 1.82 3.43 13.00
C SER A 307 1.50 2.23 12.10
N ILE A 308 2.23 1.13 12.27
CA ILE A 308 2.00 -0.08 11.46
C ILE A 308 0.61 -0.68 11.66
N ALA A 309 0.04 -0.63 12.87
CA ALA A 309 -1.28 -1.19 13.12
C ALA A 309 -2.40 -0.44 12.38
N THR A 310 -2.29 0.89 12.26
CA THR A 310 -3.28 1.71 11.53
C THR A 310 -3.06 1.63 10.02
N VAL A 311 -1.79 1.62 9.59
CA VAL A 311 -1.39 1.48 8.17
C VAL A 311 -1.89 0.15 7.59
N ASP A 312 -1.81 -0.94 8.35
CA ASP A 312 -2.35 -2.25 7.94
C ASP A 312 -3.85 -2.20 7.67
N ASP A 313 -4.62 -1.48 8.50
CA ASP A 313 -6.07 -1.38 8.33
C ASP A 313 -6.43 -0.59 7.07
N VAL A 314 -5.77 0.53 6.82
CA VAL A 314 -5.94 1.32 5.58
C VAL A 314 -5.63 0.45 4.36
N TRP A 315 -4.50 -0.25 4.36
CA TRP A 315 -4.11 -1.10 3.25
C TRP A 315 -5.12 -2.23 3.01
N TRP A 316 -5.50 -2.99 4.03
CA TRP A 316 -6.42 -4.13 3.86
C TRP A 316 -7.81 -3.72 3.39
N ASN A 317 -8.33 -2.56 3.83
CA ASN A 317 -9.63 -2.08 3.36
C ASN A 317 -9.56 -1.66 1.89
N LEU A 318 -8.54 -0.91 1.49
CA LEU A 318 -8.36 -0.48 0.09
C LEU A 318 -8.06 -1.67 -0.83
N TYR A 319 -7.18 -2.58 -0.41
CA TYR A 319 -6.86 -3.81 -1.15
C TYR A 319 -8.11 -4.64 -1.44
N ARG A 320 -8.98 -4.84 -0.44
CA ARG A 320 -10.24 -5.58 -0.61
C ARG A 320 -11.22 -4.89 -1.54
N ILE A 321 -11.25 -3.56 -1.54
CA ILE A 321 -12.08 -2.77 -2.45
C ILE A 321 -11.58 -2.90 -3.88
N LEU A 322 -10.28 -2.66 -4.13
CA LEU A 322 -9.68 -2.73 -5.46
C LEU A 322 -9.73 -4.14 -6.05
N ASN A 323 -9.42 -5.16 -5.24
CA ASN A 323 -9.31 -6.56 -5.67
C ASN A 323 -10.59 -7.37 -5.42
N ASN A 324 -11.75 -6.72 -5.46
CA ASN A 324 -13.03 -7.39 -5.27
C ASN A 324 -13.44 -8.21 -6.51
N LYS A 325 -14.25 -9.25 -6.32
CA LYS A 325 -14.70 -10.14 -7.41
C LYS A 325 -15.96 -9.66 -8.16
N PHE A 326 -16.56 -8.55 -7.76
CA PHE A 326 -17.91 -8.15 -8.19
C PHE A 326 -17.90 -7.08 -9.28
N ALA A 327 -16.99 -6.10 -9.19
CA ALA A 327 -16.90 -5.00 -10.14
C ALA A 327 -15.48 -4.43 -10.20
N LYS A 328 -15.06 -3.98 -11.39
CA LYS A 328 -13.92 -3.06 -11.50
C LYS A 328 -14.32 -1.72 -10.88
N VAL A 329 -13.48 -1.24 -9.98
CA VAL A 329 -13.70 0.00 -9.22
C VAL A 329 -12.54 0.95 -9.43
N GLU A 330 -12.86 2.25 -9.40
CA GLU A 330 -11.91 3.34 -9.35
C GLU A 330 -12.08 4.04 -8.00
N ILE A 331 -11.00 4.18 -7.23
CA ILE A 331 -11.05 4.97 -5.99
C ILE A 331 -10.75 6.42 -6.36
N THR A 332 -11.66 7.33 -6.03
CA THR A 332 -11.51 8.76 -6.34
C THR A 332 -10.87 9.50 -5.16
N ASP A 333 -11.27 9.14 -3.94
CA ASP A 333 -10.81 9.83 -2.73
C ASP A 333 -10.61 8.86 -1.56
N VAL A 334 -9.55 9.10 -0.81
CA VAL A 334 -9.25 8.44 0.47
C VAL A 334 -9.01 9.52 1.50
N ASN A 335 -9.84 9.57 2.55
CA ASN A 335 -9.68 10.49 3.66
C ASN A 335 -9.43 9.71 4.95
N VAL A 336 -8.37 10.09 5.65
CA VAL A 336 -7.95 9.43 6.90
C VAL A 336 -7.84 10.43 8.04
N THR A 337 -8.43 10.12 9.19
CA THR A 337 -8.21 10.82 10.45
C THR A 337 -7.52 9.86 11.41
N SER A 338 -6.44 10.30 12.05
CA SER A 338 -5.66 9.48 12.98
C SER A 338 -5.31 10.27 14.23
N ASN A 339 -5.82 9.85 15.38
CA ASN A 339 -5.45 10.43 16.68
C ASN A 339 -4.56 9.43 17.41
N LEU A 340 -3.32 9.80 17.68
CA LEU A 340 -2.27 8.93 18.20
C LEU A 340 -1.96 9.26 19.66
N GLU A 341 -1.67 8.24 20.45
CA GLU A 341 -1.34 8.37 21.86
C GLU A 341 -0.12 7.51 22.21
N ASP A 342 0.75 8.04 23.07
CA ASP A 342 1.86 7.26 23.64
C ASP A 342 1.36 6.19 24.60
N ALA A 343 0.22 6.45 25.24
CA ALA A 343 -0.43 5.53 26.16
C ALA A 343 -0.90 4.26 25.43
N PHE A 344 -0.67 3.10 26.06
CA PHE A 344 -1.09 1.81 25.53
C PHE A 344 -2.43 1.38 26.17
N HIS A 345 -3.51 1.42 25.40
CA HIS A 345 -4.88 1.12 25.81
C HIS A 345 -5.31 -0.21 25.22
N ALA A 346 -5.03 -1.30 25.94
CA ALA A 346 -5.29 -2.64 25.49
C ALA A 346 -5.83 -3.52 26.61
N LEU A 347 -7.01 -4.09 26.35
CA LEU A 347 -7.68 -5.03 27.23
C LEU A 347 -7.64 -6.45 26.65
N ARG A 348 -7.81 -7.45 27.53
CA ARG A 348 -7.98 -8.85 27.16
C ARG A 348 -9.14 -9.50 27.87
N VAL A 349 -9.85 -10.40 27.18
CA VAL A 349 -10.89 -11.25 27.76
C VAL A 349 -10.26 -12.17 28.82
N ALA A 350 -10.68 -12.03 30.08
CA ALA A 350 -10.13 -12.78 31.19
C ALA A 350 -11.11 -13.79 31.78
N LYS A 351 -12.36 -13.37 32.00
CA LYS A 351 -13.40 -14.18 32.67
C LYS A 351 -14.76 -13.90 32.05
N VAL A 352 -15.59 -14.92 31.92
CA VAL A 352 -16.99 -14.77 31.49
C VAL A 352 -17.89 -15.31 32.58
N GLN A 353 -18.97 -14.61 32.85
CA GLN A 353 -20.00 -15.04 33.79
C GLN A 353 -21.37 -14.96 33.11
N ARG A 354 -22.28 -15.84 33.51
CA ARG A 354 -23.68 -15.79 33.12
C ARG A 354 -24.57 -15.44 34.30
N ARG A 355 -25.74 -14.87 34.04
CA ARG A 355 -26.75 -14.62 35.07
C ARG A 355 -27.70 -15.81 35.18
N VAL A 356 -27.87 -16.35 36.39
CA VAL A 356 -28.82 -17.44 36.70
C VAL A 356 -29.50 -17.11 38.02
N ALA A 357 -30.84 -17.06 38.04
CA ALA A 357 -31.64 -16.75 39.23
C ALA A 357 -31.09 -15.53 40.02
N GLY A 358 -30.78 -14.43 39.31
CA GLY A 358 -30.23 -13.20 39.89
C GLY A 358 -28.73 -13.20 40.20
N ARG A 359 -28.07 -14.36 40.26
CA ARG A 359 -26.64 -14.51 40.62
C ARG A 359 -25.74 -14.64 39.40
N TRP A 360 -24.49 -14.18 39.53
CA TRP A 360 -23.47 -14.32 38.49
C TRP A 360 -22.61 -15.55 38.71
N ILE A 361 -22.65 -16.48 37.75
CA ILE A 361 -21.90 -17.74 37.81
C ILE A 361 -20.77 -17.69 36.78
N THR A 362 -19.55 -17.97 37.22
CA THR A 362 -18.37 -18.05 36.34
C THR A 362 -18.47 -19.25 35.41
N LEU A 363 -18.23 -19.01 34.12
CA LEU A 363 -18.15 -20.05 33.12
C LEU A 363 -16.71 -20.60 33.09
N ASN A 364 -16.59 -21.92 33.18
CA ASN A 364 -15.34 -22.67 33.10
C ASN A 364 -15.50 -23.77 32.03
N ARG A 365 -14.39 -24.32 31.54
CA ARG A 365 -14.42 -25.41 30.54
C ARG A 365 -15.05 -26.69 31.09
N ASP A 366 -14.91 -26.93 32.40
CA ASP A 366 -15.38 -28.16 33.05
C ASP A 366 -16.90 -28.13 33.34
N ASN A 367 -17.54 -26.97 33.20
CA ASN A 367 -18.95 -26.79 33.49
C ASN A 367 -19.75 -26.56 32.21
N THR A 368 -20.54 -27.55 31.79
CA THR A 368 -21.45 -27.40 30.65
C THR A 368 -22.49 -26.31 30.93
N VAL A 369 -22.57 -25.32 30.04
CA VAL A 369 -23.48 -24.20 30.20
C VAL A 369 -24.87 -24.62 29.74
N ARG A 370 -25.78 -24.84 30.69
CA ARG A 370 -27.19 -25.18 30.40
C ARG A 370 -28.02 -23.94 30.07
N VAL A 371 -28.63 -23.88 28.90
CA VAL A 371 -29.48 -22.74 28.47
C VAL A 371 -30.83 -23.22 27.98
N ARG A 372 -31.91 -22.45 28.19
CA ARG A 372 -33.25 -22.80 27.71
C ARG A 372 -33.46 -22.29 26.27
N ALA A 373 -34.11 -23.08 25.43
CA ALA A 373 -34.49 -22.64 24.09
C ALA A 373 -35.36 -21.36 24.16
N GLY A 374 -35.15 -20.43 23.23
CA GLY A 374 -35.86 -19.14 23.17
C GLY A 374 -35.53 -18.14 24.27
N SER A 375 -34.63 -18.48 25.22
CA SER A 375 -34.26 -17.58 26.30
C SER A 375 -33.11 -16.63 25.92
N THR A 376 -32.97 -15.55 26.69
CA THR A 376 -31.81 -14.65 26.60
C THR A 376 -30.69 -15.15 27.51
N LEU A 377 -29.54 -15.48 26.94
CA LEU A 377 -28.32 -15.73 27.69
C LEU A 377 -27.65 -14.41 28.04
N VAL A 378 -27.87 -13.95 29.28
CA VAL A 378 -27.25 -12.73 29.83
C VAL A 378 -25.84 -13.04 30.33
N LEU A 379 -24.84 -12.43 29.70
CA LEU A 379 -23.43 -12.61 30.01
C LEU A 379 -22.80 -11.29 30.49
N ARG A 380 -21.78 -11.40 31.33
CA ARG A 380 -20.80 -10.34 31.55
C ARG A 380 -19.38 -10.88 31.42
N THR A 381 -18.52 -10.07 30.84
CA THR A 381 -17.14 -10.43 30.55
C THR A 381 -16.21 -9.49 31.28
N ARG A 382 -15.33 -10.05 32.13
CA ARG A 382 -14.26 -9.29 32.78
C ARG A 382 -13.13 -9.14 31.78
N LEU A 383 -12.81 -7.89 31.50
CA LEU A 383 -11.63 -7.48 30.78
C LEU A 383 -10.54 -7.11 31.78
N LEU A 384 -9.31 -7.54 31.52
CA LEU A 384 -8.12 -7.14 32.27
C LEU A 384 -7.16 -6.38 31.35
N PRO A 385 -6.33 -5.48 31.89
CA PRO A 385 -5.25 -4.85 31.13
C PRO A 385 -4.33 -5.91 30.51
N ARG A 386 -3.87 -5.65 29.30
CA ARG A 386 -2.92 -6.49 28.58
C ARG A 386 -1.52 -5.90 28.71
N GLY A 387 -0.61 -6.66 29.31
CA GLY A 387 0.78 -6.20 29.48
C GLY A 387 0.84 -4.89 30.25
N GLU A 388 1.54 -3.93 29.67
CA GLU A 388 1.81 -2.58 30.18
C GLU A 388 0.70 -1.57 29.85
N SER A 389 -0.55 -2.04 29.71
CA SER A 389 -1.67 -1.14 29.45
C SER A 389 -2.04 -0.32 30.68
N VAL A 390 -2.33 0.96 30.46
CA VAL A 390 -2.73 1.92 31.51
C VAL A 390 -4.21 1.81 31.90
N ASP A 391 -4.98 0.96 31.22
CA ASP A 391 -6.40 0.80 31.51
C ASP A 391 -6.65 0.08 32.85
N SER A 392 -7.85 0.27 33.40
CA SER A 392 -8.34 -0.51 34.55
C SER A 392 -9.23 -1.69 34.14
N PRO A 393 -9.28 -2.78 34.94
CA PRO A 393 -10.24 -3.86 34.76
C PRO A 393 -11.68 -3.36 34.66
N ARG A 394 -12.47 -3.95 33.75
CA ARG A 394 -13.89 -3.59 33.57
C ARG A 394 -14.76 -4.78 33.19
N TRP A 395 -16.06 -4.64 33.41
CA TRP A 395 -17.05 -5.63 33.00
C TRP A 395 -17.84 -5.12 31.80
N VAL A 396 -18.04 -5.99 30.82
CA VAL A 396 -18.87 -5.70 29.62
C VAL A 396 -20.02 -6.68 29.57
N ARG A 397 -21.25 -6.18 29.48
CA ARG A 397 -22.46 -7.01 29.36
C ARG A 397 -22.73 -7.33 27.89
N THR A 398 -23.16 -8.55 27.63
CA THR A 398 -23.62 -9.02 26.31
C THR A 398 -24.79 -9.97 26.49
N ASP A 399 -25.87 -9.73 25.76
CA ASP A 399 -27.12 -10.50 25.90
C ASP A 399 -27.40 -11.24 24.59
N VAL A 400 -27.21 -12.56 24.58
CA VAL A 400 -27.30 -13.38 23.37
C VAL A 400 -28.63 -14.14 23.34
N GLN A 401 -29.39 -13.99 22.27
CA GLN A 401 -30.63 -14.75 22.06
C GLN A 401 -30.32 -16.23 21.75
N VAL A 402 -30.92 -17.15 22.51
CA VAL A 402 -30.88 -18.58 22.22
C VAL A 402 -31.99 -18.91 21.22
N PRO A 403 -31.72 -19.61 20.10
CA PRO A 403 -32.78 -19.98 19.15
C PRO A 403 -33.93 -20.76 19.79
N ASN A 404 -35.11 -20.72 19.16
CA ASN A 404 -36.33 -21.37 19.66
C ASN A 404 -36.35 -22.90 19.48
N ARG A 405 -35.71 -23.42 18.43
CA ARG A 405 -35.67 -24.87 18.11
C ARG A 405 -34.25 -25.44 17.93
N PRO A 406 -33.34 -25.26 18.91
CA PRO A 406 -31.99 -25.81 18.83
C PRO A 406 -31.99 -27.30 19.18
N ARG A 407 -31.06 -28.04 18.58
CA ARG A 407 -30.62 -29.36 19.04
C ARG A 407 -29.92 -29.22 20.40
N ARG A 408 -29.71 -30.35 21.07
CA ARG A 408 -29.25 -30.41 22.48
C ARG A 408 -27.84 -29.84 22.73
N SER A 409 -27.02 -29.63 21.70
CA SER A 409 -25.63 -29.15 21.85
C SER A 409 -25.33 -27.91 21.00
N GLY A 410 -24.41 -27.10 21.51
CA GLY A 410 -23.87 -25.93 20.84
C GLY A 410 -22.63 -25.41 21.53
N THR A 411 -22.13 -24.28 21.04
CA THR A 411 -20.87 -23.69 21.48
C THR A 411 -21.06 -22.19 21.71
N LEU A 412 -20.44 -21.67 22.76
CA LEU A 412 -20.41 -20.25 23.08
C LEU A 412 -18.96 -19.80 23.10
N SER A 413 -18.65 -18.77 22.31
CA SER A 413 -17.38 -18.06 22.41
C SER A 413 -17.60 -16.61 22.77
N VAL A 414 -16.76 -16.07 23.64
CA VAL A 414 -16.66 -14.63 23.88
C VAL A 414 -15.27 -14.18 23.48
N THR A 415 -15.19 -13.23 22.56
CA THR A 415 -13.95 -12.85 21.89
C THR A 415 -13.83 -11.33 21.84
N GLY A 416 -12.64 -10.80 22.15
CA GLY A 416 -12.30 -9.41 21.89
C GLY A 416 -12.25 -9.15 20.39
N GLY A 417 -12.80 -8.03 19.94
CA GLY A 417 -13.00 -7.72 18.53
C GLY A 417 -11.71 -7.72 17.73
N ALA A 418 -10.60 -7.27 18.32
CA ALA A 418 -9.27 -7.30 17.69
C ALA A 418 -8.68 -8.71 17.54
N SER A 419 -9.37 -9.75 18.01
CA SER A 419 -9.02 -11.16 17.78
C SER A 419 -9.95 -11.83 16.77
N ILE A 420 -10.87 -11.08 16.15
CA ILE A 420 -11.83 -11.60 15.17
C ILE A 420 -11.40 -11.20 13.77
N HIS A 421 -11.06 -12.20 12.97
CA HIS A 421 -10.84 -12.00 11.54
C HIS A 421 -12.16 -12.18 10.80
N THR A 422 -12.65 -11.12 10.16
CA THR A 422 -13.82 -11.20 9.27
C THR A 422 -13.39 -11.16 7.82
N GLY A 423 -13.69 -12.24 7.10
CA GLY A 423 -13.65 -12.28 5.64
C GLY A 423 -14.93 -11.72 5.02
N THR A 424 -14.84 -11.45 3.72
CA THR A 424 -15.95 -10.97 2.88
C THR A 424 -16.44 -12.02 1.89
N GLY A 425 -15.95 -13.26 1.99
CA GLY A 425 -16.23 -14.31 0.99
C GLY A 425 -17.70 -14.71 0.82
N GLY A 426 -18.55 -14.39 1.80
CA GLY A 426 -20.00 -14.63 1.74
C GLY A 426 -20.83 -13.46 1.21
N ALA A 427 -20.21 -12.41 0.69
CA ALA A 427 -20.94 -11.35 0.00
C ALA A 427 -21.33 -11.79 -1.43
N ASP A 428 -22.51 -11.35 -1.88
CA ASP A 428 -23.04 -11.59 -3.22
C ASP A 428 -22.91 -10.36 -4.13
N SER A 429 -22.65 -9.17 -3.56
CA SER A 429 -22.37 -7.93 -4.31
C SER A 429 -21.29 -7.06 -3.66
N LEU A 430 -20.81 -6.05 -4.39
CA LEU A 430 -19.89 -5.04 -3.88
C LEU A 430 -20.51 -4.28 -2.70
N GLU A 431 -21.76 -3.84 -2.82
CA GLU A 431 -22.48 -3.11 -1.78
C GLU A 431 -22.66 -3.95 -0.52
N GLU A 432 -22.96 -5.24 -0.69
CA GLU A 432 -23.01 -6.18 0.42
C GLU A 432 -21.63 -6.36 1.06
N MET A 433 -20.57 -6.51 0.27
CA MET A 433 -19.20 -6.56 0.76
C MET A 433 -18.86 -5.32 1.59
N LEU A 434 -19.12 -4.12 1.08
CA LEU A 434 -18.89 -2.85 1.79
C LEU A 434 -19.75 -2.76 3.06
N ARG A 435 -20.98 -3.28 3.05
CA ARG A 435 -21.85 -3.38 4.22
C ARG A 435 -21.29 -4.35 5.26
N MET A 436 -20.76 -5.49 4.84
CA MET A 436 -20.10 -6.47 5.70
C MET A 436 -18.84 -5.89 6.34
N MET A 437 -17.99 -5.21 5.55
CA MET A 437 -16.80 -4.51 6.05
C MET A 437 -17.17 -3.44 7.09
N ARG A 438 -18.21 -2.64 6.84
CA ARG A 438 -18.71 -1.64 7.82
C ARG A 438 -19.23 -2.28 9.11
N ARG A 439 -19.91 -3.43 9.02
CA ARG A 439 -20.53 -4.10 10.16
C ARG A 439 -19.62 -5.12 10.86
N ALA A 440 -18.42 -5.37 10.34
CA ALA A 440 -17.44 -6.23 11.00
C ALA A 440 -17.17 -5.71 12.42
N PRO A 441 -16.95 -6.59 13.41
CA PRO A 441 -16.62 -6.17 14.77
C PRO A 441 -15.49 -5.16 14.79
N HIS A 442 -15.59 -4.15 15.65
CA HIS A 442 -14.52 -3.19 15.89
C HIS A 442 -13.52 -3.79 16.88
N ASN A 443 -12.28 -3.31 16.87
CA ASN A 443 -11.21 -3.82 17.71
C ASN A 443 -11.53 -3.69 19.22
N ASN A 444 -12.37 -2.74 19.61
CA ASN A 444 -12.85 -2.53 20.98
C ASN A 444 -14.17 -3.23 21.31
N ASP A 445 -14.69 -4.09 20.42
CA ASP A 445 -15.87 -4.89 20.72
C ASP A 445 -15.52 -6.08 21.63
N VAL A 446 -16.51 -6.54 22.39
CA VAL A 446 -16.57 -7.86 23.03
C VAL A 446 -17.73 -8.59 22.39
N VAL A 447 -17.43 -9.61 21.60
CA VAL A 447 -18.43 -10.33 20.81
C VAL A 447 -18.70 -11.68 21.44
N ALA A 448 -19.93 -11.86 21.94
CA ALA A 448 -20.45 -13.17 22.34
C ALA A 448 -21.12 -13.82 21.14
N SER A 449 -20.67 -15.03 20.77
CA SER A 449 -21.18 -15.80 19.64
C SER A 449 -21.68 -17.16 20.12
N LEU A 450 -22.96 -17.42 19.96
CA LEU A 450 -23.61 -18.69 20.24
C LEU A 450 -23.89 -19.41 18.92
N ARG A 451 -23.28 -20.58 18.73
CA ARG A 451 -23.54 -21.46 17.59
C ARG A 451 -24.26 -22.71 18.08
N VAL A 452 -25.42 -23.00 17.52
CA VAL A 452 -26.21 -24.20 17.82
C VAL A 452 -26.65 -24.84 16.50
N ARG A 453 -26.89 -26.16 16.47
CA ARG A 453 -27.55 -26.79 15.32
C ARG A 453 -29.06 -26.75 15.51
N THR A 454 -29.84 -26.48 14.49
CA THR A 454 -31.31 -26.63 14.47
C THR A 454 -31.71 -27.75 13.49
N GLY A 455 -33.01 -27.93 13.24
CA GLY A 455 -33.49 -28.79 12.15
C GLY A 455 -33.01 -28.29 10.78
N ASP A 456 -33.01 -26.97 10.60
CA ASP A 456 -32.74 -26.28 9.33
C ASP A 456 -31.26 -25.96 9.08
N GLY A 457 -30.36 -26.44 9.95
CA GLY A 457 -28.91 -26.22 9.84
C GLY A 457 -28.29 -25.48 11.05
N PRO A 458 -27.01 -25.06 10.96
CA PRO A 458 -26.35 -24.33 12.04
C PRO A 458 -26.86 -22.89 12.12
N VAL A 459 -27.27 -22.46 13.31
CA VAL A 459 -27.67 -21.08 13.59
C VAL A 459 -26.61 -20.41 14.46
N LEU A 460 -26.19 -19.22 14.02
CA LEU A 460 -25.27 -18.35 14.75
C LEU A 460 -26.02 -17.12 15.26
N ARG A 461 -25.93 -16.87 16.57
CA ARG A 461 -26.44 -15.66 17.22
C ARG A 461 -25.27 -14.91 17.84
N LYS A 462 -25.22 -13.59 17.64
CA LYS A 462 -24.16 -12.74 18.16
C LYS A 462 -24.75 -11.61 18.99
N ALA A 463 -24.06 -11.23 20.05
CA ALA A 463 -24.27 -9.99 20.77
C ALA A 463 -22.92 -9.27 20.92
N ARG A 464 -22.96 -7.94 21.00
CA ARG A 464 -21.76 -7.11 21.14
C ARG A 464 -21.95 -6.15 22.31
N GLY A 465 -20.87 -5.92 23.03
CA GLY A 465 -20.70 -4.78 23.92
C GLY A 465 -19.37 -4.12 23.58
N THR A 466 -19.26 -2.81 23.76
CA THR A 466 -18.10 -2.04 23.30
C THR A 466 -17.46 -1.32 24.48
N VAL A 467 -16.15 -1.15 24.43
CA VAL A 467 -15.36 -0.35 25.39
C VAL A 467 -14.55 0.71 24.67
N ALA A 468 -13.86 1.59 25.38
CA ALA A 468 -13.00 2.59 24.75
C ALA A 468 -11.75 1.95 24.11
N SER A 469 -11.21 0.90 24.74
CA SER A 469 -9.89 0.36 24.44
C SER A 469 -9.90 -0.82 23.49
N HIS A 470 -8.83 -0.98 22.71
CA HIS A 470 -8.58 -2.15 21.89
C HIS A 470 -8.63 -3.44 22.73
N THR A 471 -9.43 -4.43 22.31
CA THR A 471 -9.77 -5.60 23.13
C THR A 471 -9.46 -6.92 22.43
N THR A 472 -8.67 -7.78 23.08
CA THR A 472 -8.16 -9.05 22.53
C THR A 472 -8.55 -10.27 23.37
N GLY A 473 -8.18 -11.46 22.88
CA GLY A 473 -8.33 -12.72 23.59
C GLY A 473 -9.73 -13.32 23.44
N TRP A 474 -9.85 -14.59 23.85
CA TRP A 474 -11.10 -15.32 23.71
C TRP A 474 -11.31 -16.31 24.84
N LYS A 475 -12.56 -16.68 25.05
CA LYS A 475 -13.00 -17.80 25.88
C LYS A 475 -14.02 -18.62 25.11
N TYR A 476 -13.98 -19.93 25.30
CA TYR A 476 -14.82 -20.90 24.62
C TYR A 476 -15.45 -21.84 25.64
N PHE A 477 -16.72 -22.18 25.43
CA PHE A 477 -17.53 -23.00 26.32
C PHE A 477 -18.50 -23.89 25.53
N ASP A 478 -18.71 -25.11 26.02
CA ASP A 478 -19.76 -25.99 25.50
C ASP A 478 -21.11 -25.67 26.15
N ILE A 479 -22.14 -25.66 25.31
CA ILE A 479 -23.52 -25.34 25.67
C ILE A 479 -24.37 -26.60 25.53
N ARG A 480 -25.20 -26.89 26.54
CA ARG A 480 -26.29 -27.86 26.45
C ARG A 480 -27.61 -27.12 26.47
N VAL A 481 -28.42 -27.29 25.43
CA VAL A 481 -29.75 -26.67 25.38
C VAL A 481 -30.77 -27.60 26.02
N ILE A 482 -31.48 -27.07 27.01
CA ILE A 482 -32.60 -27.73 27.69
C ILE A 482 -33.92 -27.17 27.13
N ARG A 483 -34.94 -28.03 27.06
CA ARG A 483 -36.29 -27.65 26.64
C ARG A 483 -37.01 -26.91 27.77
#